data_AF-A0A8S3C2M0-F1
#
_entry.id   AF-A0A8S3C2M0-F1
#
_cell.length_a   1.000
_cell.length_b   1.000
_cell.length_c   1.000
_cell.angle_alpha   90.00
_cell.angle_beta   90.00
_cell.angle_gamma   90.00
#
_symmetry.space_group_name_H-M   'P 1'
#
loop_
_entity.id
_entity.type
_entity.pdbx_description
1 polymer ?
#
loop_
_entity_poly.entity_id
_entity_poly.type
_entity_poly.pdbx_seq_one_letter_code
_entity_poly.pdbx_strand_id
1 'polypeptide(L)' 'MLVTCVDCSSAIHTRNDLTEIEKEVCLSTAKFEDFVTEFLNRTFQMIDTLSTEMS' A
#
# COMPACT_ATOMS: atom_id res chain seq x y z
N MET A 1 -12.07 10.61 -0.99
CA MET A 1 -11.63 9.69 0.08
C MET A 1 -10.12 9.76 0.12
N LEU A 2 -9.54 10.18 1.25
CA LEU A 2 -8.09 10.22 1.44
C LEU A 2 -7.72 9.04 2.34
N VAL A 3 -6.80 8.20 1.87
CA VAL A 3 -6.23 7.12 2.67
C VAL A 3 -4.79 7.48 2.95
N THR A 4 -4.40 7.47 4.22
CA THR A 4 -3.00 7.58 4.63
C THR A 4 -2.33 6.22 4.45
N CYS A 5 -1.40 6.10 3.51
CA CYS A 5 -0.59 4.89 3.32
C CYS A 5 0.46 4.78 4.43
N VAL A 6 0.04 4.34 5.62
CA VAL A 6 0.92 4.09 6.77
C VAL A 6 0.72 2.64 7.21
N ASP A 7 1.83 1.92 7.40
CA ASP A 7 1.78 0.60 8.06
C ASP A 7 1.44 0.78 9.54
N CYS A 8 0.22 0.43 9.90
CA CYS A 8 -0.27 0.40 11.27
C CYS A 8 -0.54 -1.04 11.75
N SER A 9 0.03 -2.05 11.10
CA SER A 9 -0.17 -3.46 11.46
C SER A 9 0.25 -3.77 12.89
N SER A 10 1.27 -3.09 13.42
CA SER A 10 1.71 -3.23 14.81
C SER A 10 0.72 -2.70 15.86
N ALA A 11 -0.29 -1.91 15.46
CA ALA A 11 -1.27 -1.33 16.37
C ALA A 11 -2.04 -2.39 17.16
N ILE A 12 -2.27 -3.57 16.57
CA ILE A 12 -2.99 -4.69 17.20
C ILE A 12 -2.31 -5.21 18.48
N HIS A 13 -1.01 -4.94 18.66
CA HIS A 13 -0.23 -5.35 19.83
C HIS A 13 -0.19 -4.29 20.93
N THR A 14 -0.58 -3.05 20.61
CA THR A 14 -0.49 -1.89 21.51
C THR A 14 -1.86 -1.38 21.94
N ARG A 15 -2.90 -1.66 21.14
CA ARG A 15 -4.27 -1.20 21.34
C ARG A 15 -5.19 -2.37 21.67
N ASN A 16 -5.97 -2.21 22.73
CA ASN A 16 -6.95 -3.21 23.18
C ASN A 16 -8.40 -2.83 22.83
N ASP A 17 -8.60 -1.69 22.17
CA ASP A 17 -9.90 -1.12 21.83
C ASP A 17 -10.34 -1.41 20.37
N LEU A 18 -9.57 -2.22 19.65
CA LEU A 18 -9.85 -2.58 18.26
C LEU A 18 -10.84 -3.75 18.18
N THR A 19 -11.87 -3.59 17.36
CA THR A 19 -12.73 -4.68 16.90
C THR A 19 -11.95 -5.66 16.00
N GLU A 20 -12.47 -6.87 15.80
CA GLU A 20 -11.83 -7.85 14.91
C GLU A 20 -11.69 -7.35 13.46
N ILE A 21 -12.67 -6.58 12.98
CA ILE A 21 -12.62 -5.97 11.64
C ILE A 21 -11.51 -4.92 11.59
N GLU A 22 -11.38 -4.07 12.61
CA GLU A 22 -10.31 -3.06 12.64
C GLU A 22 -8.92 -3.70 12.73
N LYS A 23 -8.78 -4.82 13.46
CA LYS A 23 -7.52 -5.59 13.49
C LYS A 23 -7.16 -6.13 12.11
N GLU A 24 -8.12 -6.69 11.37
CA GLU A 24 -7.90 -7.18 10.01
C GLU A 24 -7.47 -6.04 9.08
N VAL A 25 -8.13 -4.88 9.17
CA VAL A 25 -7.76 -3.68 8.41
C VAL A 25 -6.34 -3.23 8.75
N CYS A 26 -5.98 -3.12 10.04
CA CYS A 26 -4.62 -2.76 10.45
C CYS A 26 -3.59 -3.76 9.91
N LEU A 27 -3.84 -5.07 10.04
CA LEU A 27 -2.94 -6.11 9.51
C LEU A 27 -2.75 -6.00 8.00
N SER A 28 -3.79 -5.62 7.25
CA SER A 28 -3.68 -5.45 5.80
C SER A 28 -2.71 -4.33 5.38
N THR A 29 -2.47 -3.35 6.25
CA THR A 29 -1.58 -2.21 5.95
C THR A 29 -0.10 -2.57 5.91
N ALA A 30 0.31 -3.73 6.44
CA ALA A 30 1.69 -4.23 6.34
C ALA A 30 2.15 -4.41 4.88
N LYS A 31 1.20 -4.54 3.94
CA LYS A 31 1.46 -4.72 2.50
C LYS A 31 1.61 -3.42 1.73
N PHE A 32 1.52 -2.26 2.38
CA PHE A 32 1.59 -0.97 1.69
C PHE A 32 2.94 -0.72 1.02
N GLU A 33 4.05 -1.12 1.65
CA GLU A 33 5.38 -0.98 1.04
C GLU A 33 5.50 -1.78 -0.26
N ASP A 34 5.10 -3.05 -0.24
CA ASP A 34 5.07 -3.92 -1.42
C ASP A 34 4.16 -3.34 -2.51
N PHE A 35 2.98 -2.86 -2.11
CA PHE A 35 2.01 -2.25 -3.03
C PHE A 35 2.59 -1.02 -3.73
N VAL A 36 3.21 -0.10 -2.98
CA VAL A 36 3.79 1.13 -3.54
C VAL A 36 4.96 0.79 -4.47
N THR A 37 5.81 -0.15 -4.07
CA THR A 37 6.95 -0.60 -4.88
C THR A 37 6.49 -1.19 -6.21
N GLU A 38 5.53 -2.11 -6.17
CA GLU A 38 4.98 -2.74 -7.38
C GLU A 38 4.26 -1.72 -8.27
N PHE A 39 3.51 -0.79 -7.66
CA PHE A 39 2.83 0.29 -8.38
C PHE A 39 3.82 1.19 -9.12
N LEU A 40 4.91 1.60 -8.47
CA LEU A 40 5.95 2.41 -9.08
C LEU A 40 6.64 1.66 -10.22
N ASN A 41 6.99 0.38 -10.02
CA ASN A 41 7.60 -0.44 -11.07
C ASN A 41 6.73 -0.52 -12.34
N ARG A 42 5.43 -0.77 -12.18
CA ARG A 42 4.48 -0.79 -13.31
C ARG A 42 4.32 0.58 -13.96
N THR A 43 4.36 1.64 -13.16
CA THR A 43 4.31 3.01 -13.67
C THR A 43 5.52 3.32 -14.53
N PHE A 44 6.73 2.94 -14.09
CA PHE A 44 7.95 3.11 -14.89
C PHE A 44 7.92 2.31 -16.19
N GLN A 45 7.49 1.03 -16.14
CA GLN A 45 7.31 0.22 -17.35
C GLN A 45 6.34 0.86 -18.35
N MET A 46 5.25 1.46 -17.86
CA MET A 46 4.29 2.16 -18.70
C MET A 46 4.90 3.43 -19.32
N ILE A 47 5.66 4.20 -18.55
CA ILE A 47 6.37 5.39 -19.05
C ILE A 47 7.35 4.99 -20.16
N ASP A 48 8.14 3.92 -19.96
CA ASP A 48 9.11 3.45 -20.95
C ASP A 48 8.42 3.00 -22.25
N THR A 49 7.28 2.31 -22.13
CA THR A 49 6.46 1.90 -23.27
C THR A 49 5.99 3.11 -24.07
N LEU A 50 5.40 4.10 -23.39
CA LEU A 50 4.90 5.32 -24.03
C LEU A 50 6.03 6.15 -24.66
N SER A 51 7.20 6.20 -24.01
CA SER A 51 8.37 6.90 -24.57
C SER A 51 8.90 6.23 -25.84
N THR A 52 8.84 4.90 -25.93
CA THR A 52 9.31 4.13 -27.09
C THR A 52 8.32 4.22 -28.26
N GLU A 53 7.01 4.28 -27.97
CA GLU A 53 5.97 4.43 -29.01
C GLU A 53 5.99 5.82 -29.68
N MET A 54 6.59 6.82 -29.03
CA MET A 54 6.71 8.20 -29.54
C MET A 54 8.01 8.47 -30.33
N SER A 55 8.94 7.51 -30.41
CA SER A 55 10.22 7.62 -31.13
C SER A 55 10.18 6.89 -32.47
#